data_AF-A0A024SII0-F1
#
_entry.id   AF-A0A024SII0-F1
#
_cell.length_a   1.000
_cell.length_b   1.000
_cell.length_c   1.000
_cell.angle_alpha   90.00
_cell.angle_beta   90.00
_cell.angle_gamma   90.00
#
_symmetry.space_group_name_H-M   'P 1'
#
loop_
_entity.id
_entity.type
_entity.pdbx_description
1 polymer ?
#
loop_
_entity_poly.entity_id
_entity_poly.type
_entity_poly.pdbx_seq_one_letter_code
_entity_poly.pdbx_strand_id
1 'polypeptide(L)'
;MTWCRILIRFIREKAKHLKDNLPELHSKLEVPRRMLEERAEFVLSNIECAAVYDGLKERMEAQQTVLFNLLAQSDNRINIGLAQDSKEMAIASKQDSSAMKIIALLTTFFLPGTFIASFFAMPLFDWSAPTLSRVTNRHFWVYWAVTGPLTLAIMVGVMVWALWHNRYVERLQKTARESVGKRAAGDNGQNTDDSQKSGSEEDEGQNTDTEQSPERDAEKTGFRQKYSLRGLLHRQKRQSATAEAEP
;
A
#
# COMPACT_ATOMS: atom_id res chain seq x y z
N MET A 1 -38.22 22.34 -17.40
CA MET A 1 -38.04 23.75 -17.84
C MET A 1 -39.15 24.29 -18.74
N THR A 2 -39.62 23.54 -19.75
CA THR A 2 -40.68 23.96 -20.69
C THR A 2 -41.98 24.39 -20.02
N TRP A 3 -42.45 23.63 -19.01
CA TRP A 3 -43.68 23.94 -18.26
C TRP A 3 -43.64 25.27 -17.50
N CYS A 4 -42.51 25.64 -16.90
CA CYS A 4 -42.37 26.95 -16.23
C CYS A 4 -42.42 28.12 -17.22
N ARG A 5 -41.80 27.98 -18.40
CA ARG A 5 -41.88 29.01 -19.47
C ARG A 5 -43.31 29.17 -19.98
N ILE A 6 -44.06 28.09 -20.09
CA ILE A 6 -45.47 28.08 -20.50
C ILE A 6 -46.35 28.76 -19.44
N LEU A 7 -46.12 28.45 -18.16
CA LEU A 7 -46.91 28.98 -17.04
C LEU A 7 -46.69 30.48 -16.85
N ILE A 8 -45.44 30.97 -16.98
CA ILE A 8 -45.13 32.41 -16.97
C ILE A 8 -45.79 33.14 -18.14
N ARG A 9 -45.78 32.55 -19.34
CA ARG A 9 -46.48 33.13 -20.51
C ARG A 9 -47.98 33.18 -20.29
N PHE A 10 -48.58 32.13 -19.74
CA PHE A 10 -50.01 32.08 -19.46
C PHE A 10 -50.43 33.15 -18.43
N ILE A 11 -49.64 33.34 -17.37
CA ILE A 11 -49.88 34.38 -16.36
C ILE A 11 -49.76 35.79 -16.98
N ARG A 12 -48.76 36.01 -17.83
CA ARG A 12 -48.57 37.29 -18.55
C ARG A 12 -49.73 37.56 -19.52
N GLU A 13 -50.20 36.54 -20.23
CA GLU A 13 -51.33 36.63 -21.17
C GLU A 13 -52.65 36.93 -20.43
N LYS A 14 -52.90 36.24 -19.32
CA LYS A 14 -54.10 36.46 -18.49
C LYS A 14 -54.09 37.83 -17.81
N ALA A 15 -52.94 38.32 -17.35
CA ALA A 15 -52.80 39.67 -16.82
C ALA A 15 -53.10 40.75 -17.88
N LYS A 16 -52.73 40.50 -19.14
CA LYS A 16 -53.08 41.36 -20.30
C LYS A 16 -54.57 41.31 -20.59
N HIS A 17 -55.15 40.11 -20.65
CA HIS A 17 -56.57 39.92 -20.93
C HIS A 17 -57.48 40.54 -19.86
N LEU A 18 -57.04 40.59 -18.60
CA LEU A 18 -57.78 41.23 -17.50
C LEU A 18 -57.75 42.77 -17.61
N LYS A 19 -56.67 43.33 -18.14
CA LYS A 19 -56.49 44.77 -18.42
C LYS A 19 -57.41 45.24 -19.55
N ASP A 20 -57.45 44.50 -20.65
CA ASP A 20 -58.23 44.88 -21.84
C ASP A 20 -59.76 44.83 -21.59
N ASN A 21 -60.21 44.04 -20.62
CA ASN A 21 -61.64 43.88 -20.31
C ASN A 21 -62.16 44.78 -19.17
N LEU A 22 -61.29 45.38 -18.34
CA LEU A 22 -61.69 46.25 -17.21
C LEU A 22 -60.94 47.60 -17.23
N PRO A 23 -61.43 48.60 -18.01
CA PRO A 23 -60.78 49.91 -18.14
C PRO A 23 -60.84 50.77 -16.87
N GLU A 24 -61.84 50.59 -16.00
CA GLU A 24 -62.01 51.37 -14.75
C GLU A 24 -60.93 51.09 -13.69
N LEU A 25 -60.31 49.91 -13.71
CA LEU A 25 -59.41 49.44 -12.65
C LEU A 25 -57.92 49.50 -13.03
N HIS A 26 -57.62 50.17 -14.15
CA HIS A 26 -56.28 50.28 -14.73
C HIS A 26 -55.25 50.85 -13.76
N SER A 27 -55.60 51.95 -13.06
CA SER A 27 -54.70 52.63 -12.13
C SER A 27 -54.33 51.77 -10.91
N LYS A 28 -55.22 50.86 -10.49
CA LYS A 28 -55.01 49.99 -9.33
C LYS A 28 -54.25 48.71 -9.67
N LEU A 29 -54.36 48.23 -10.92
CA LEU A 29 -53.68 47.00 -11.37
C LEU A 29 -52.30 47.23 -11.99
N GLU A 30 -51.93 48.47 -12.33
CA GLU A 30 -50.65 48.80 -12.97
C GLU A 30 -49.44 48.39 -12.09
N VAL A 31 -49.50 48.63 -10.78
CA VAL A 31 -48.42 48.32 -9.83
C VAL A 31 -48.27 46.81 -9.59
N PRO A 32 -49.33 46.05 -9.26
CA PRO A 32 -49.25 44.58 -9.18
C PRO A 32 -48.74 43.93 -10.46
N ARG A 33 -49.12 44.47 -11.63
CA ARG A 33 -48.69 43.96 -12.94
C ARG A 33 -47.19 44.09 -13.13
N ARG A 34 -46.61 45.27 -12.84
CA ARG A 34 -45.15 45.48 -12.93
C ARG A 34 -44.39 44.59 -11.97
N MET A 35 -44.86 44.47 -10.73
CA MET A 35 -44.28 43.56 -9.73
C MET A 35 -44.32 42.09 -10.18
N LEU A 36 -45.41 41.66 -10.83
CA LEU A 36 -45.54 40.30 -11.35
C LEU A 36 -44.61 40.06 -12.54
N GLU A 37 -44.44 41.05 -13.41
CA GLU A 37 -43.51 40.98 -14.54
C GLU A 37 -42.05 40.88 -14.09
N GLU A 38 -41.63 41.72 -13.13
CA GLU A 38 -40.26 41.66 -12.59
C GLU A 38 -39.99 40.32 -11.89
N ARG A 39 -40.95 39.82 -11.09
CA ARG A 39 -40.81 38.52 -10.43
C ARG A 39 -40.79 37.37 -11.44
N ALA A 40 -41.59 37.45 -12.51
CA ALA A 40 -41.59 36.44 -13.55
C ALA A 40 -40.25 36.40 -14.30
N GLU A 41 -39.65 37.56 -14.59
CA GLU A 41 -38.31 37.64 -15.19
C GLU A 41 -37.22 37.11 -14.25
N PHE A 42 -37.31 37.44 -12.96
CA PHE A 42 -36.39 36.92 -11.95
C PHE A 42 -36.45 35.39 -11.86
N VAL A 43 -37.64 34.80 -11.85
CA VAL A 43 -37.81 33.33 -11.82
C VAL A 43 -37.28 32.68 -13.10
N LEU A 44 -37.51 33.30 -14.26
CA LEU A 44 -37.00 32.79 -15.54
C LEU A 44 -35.47 32.78 -15.55
N SER A 45 -34.86 33.87 -15.09
CA SER A 45 -33.40 34.00 -14.93
C SER A 45 -32.85 32.95 -13.96
N ASN A 46 -33.48 32.77 -12.79
CA ASN A 46 -33.05 31.74 -11.83
C ASN A 46 -33.12 30.32 -12.38
N ILE A 47 -34.15 29.99 -13.16
CA ILE A 47 -34.29 28.67 -13.78
C ILE A 47 -33.21 28.45 -14.85
N GLU A 48 -32.89 29.48 -15.63
CA GLU A 48 -31.83 29.43 -16.64
C GLU A 48 -30.45 29.25 -15.99
N CYS A 49 -30.19 29.98 -14.91
CA CYS A 49 -29.01 29.77 -14.07
C CYS A 49 -28.96 28.34 -13.53
N ALA A 50 -30.04 27.84 -12.94
CA ALA A 50 -30.09 26.48 -12.38
C ALA A 50 -29.77 25.40 -13.44
N ALA A 51 -30.27 25.56 -14.66
CA ALA A 51 -29.98 24.63 -15.75
C ALA A 51 -28.52 24.65 -16.20
N VAL A 52 -27.88 25.83 -16.22
CA VAL A 52 -26.46 25.96 -16.50
C VAL A 52 -25.63 25.29 -15.39
N TYR A 53 -26.04 25.43 -14.13
CA TYR A 53 -25.40 24.76 -12.99
C TYR A 53 -25.46 23.23 -13.10
N ASP A 54 -26.60 22.65 -13.47
CA ASP A 54 -26.72 21.20 -13.65
C ASP A 54 -25.77 20.67 -14.74
N GLY A 55 -25.69 21.37 -15.88
CA GLY A 55 -24.76 21.01 -16.95
C GLY A 55 -23.29 21.16 -16.56
N LEU A 56 -22.97 22.16 -15.73
CA LEU A 56 -21.62 22.34 -15.19
C LEU A 56 -21.26 21.24 -14.19
N LYS A 57 -22.22 20.85 -13.34
CA LYS A 57 -22.08 19.76 -12.36
C LYS A 57 -21.82 18.43 -13.04
N GLU A 58 -22.60 18.09 -14.06
CA GLU A 58 -22.43 16.82 -14.81
C GLU A 58 -21.04 16.74 -15.46
N ARG A 59 -20.55 17.86 -16.03
CA ARG A 59 -19.18 17.94 -16.56
C ARG A 59 -18.12 17.78 -15.47
N MET A 60 -18.34 18.38 -14.29
CA MET A 60 -17.43 18.29 -13.17
C MET A 60 -17.33 16.85 -12.64
N GLU A 61 -18.45 16.14 -12.52
CA GLU A 61 -18.50 14.72 -12.13
C GLU A 61 -17.80 13.82 -13.15
N ALA A 62 -18.02 14.08 -14.45
CA ALA A 62 -17.33 13.37 -15.52
C ALA A 62 -15.81 13.59 -15.48
N GLN A 63 -15.38 14.85 -15.27
CA GLN A 63 -13.96 15.19 -15.13
C GLN A 63 -13.35 14.58 -13.88
N GLN A 64 -14.06 14.56 -12.76
CA GLN A 64 -13.61 13.93 -11.51
C GLN A 64 -13.35 12.43 -11.71
N THR A 65 -14.23 11.74 -12.44
CA THR A 65 -14.04 10.31 -12.76
C THR A 65 -12.78 10.09 -13.59
N VAL A 66 -12.53 10.94 -14.58
CA VAL A 66 -11.30 10.85 -15.40
C VAL A 66 -10.07 11.10 -14.54
N LEU A 67 -10.09 12.10 -13.66
CA LEU A 67 -8.99 12.39 -12.74
C LEU A 67 -8.70 11.21 -11.81
N PHE A 68 -9.73 10.58 -11.24
CA PHE A 68 -9.53 9.38 -10.41
C PHE A 68 -8.90 8.23 -11.19
N ASN A 69 -9.33 7.99 -12.42
CA ASN A 69 -8.75 6.94 -13.26
C ASN A 69 -7.29 7.25 -13.61
N LEU A 70 -6.96 8.50 -13.93
CA LEU A 70 -5.59 8.94 -14.19
C LEU A 70 -4.71 8.85 -12.95
N LEU A 71 -5.23 9.21 -11.78
CA LEU A 71 -4.53 9.09 -10.50
C LEU A 71 -4.22 7.63 -10.21
N ALA A 72 -5.21 6.73 -10.33
CA ALA A 72 -5.01 5.30 -10.18
C ALA A 72 -3.98 4.75 -11.19
N GLN A 73 -3.97 5.25 -12.43
CA GLN A 73 -2.97 4.87 -13.42
C GLN A 73 -1.57 5.38 -13.06
N SER A 74 -1.46 6.60 -12.53
CA SER A 74 -0.22 7.18 -12.03
C SER A 74 0.32 6.39 -10.84
N ASP A 75 -0.54 6.07 -9.87
CA ASP A 75 -0.20 5.27 -8.69
C ASP A 75 0.28 3.87 -9.10
N ASN A 76 -0.38 3.25 -10.09
CA ASN A 76 0.07 1.97 -10.65
C ASN A 76 1.45 2.07 -11.29
N ARG A 77 1.76 3.16 -12.00
CA ARG A 77 3.11 3.39 -12.56
C ARG A 77 4.16 3.57 -11.47
N ILE A 78 3.86 4.36 -10.45
CA ILE A 78 4.74 4.56 -9.29
C ILE A 78 4.97 3.22 -8.57
N ASN A 79 3.92 2.41 -8.38
CA ASN A 79 4.02 1.10 -7.75
C ASN A 79 4.91 0.14 -8.54
N ILE A 80 4.81 0.13 -9.88
CA ILE A 80 5.71 -0.66 -10.73
C ILE A 80 7.17 -0.20 -10.56
N GLY A 81 7.43 1.12 -10.54
CA GLY A 81 8.77 1.66 -10.28
C GLY A 81 9.30 1.24 -8.91
N LEU A 82 8.49 1.43 -7.87
CA LEU A 82 8.85 1.05 -6.50
C LEU A 82 9.13 -0.45 -6.36
N ALA A 83 8.40 -1.30 -7.09
CA ALA A 83 8.64 -2.74 -7.11
C ALA A 83 9.97 -3.09 -7.82
N GLN A 84 10.36 -2.34 -8.85
CA GLN A 84 11.67 -2.49 -9.50
C GLN A 84 12.80 -2.06 -8.56
N ASP A 85 12.67 -0.90 -7.93
CA ASP A 85 13.64 -0.40 -6.95
C ASP A 85 13.80 -1.38 -5.78
N SER A 86 12.68 -1.89 -5.25
CA SER A 86 12.69 -2.90 -4.19
C SER A 86 13.38 -4.19 -4.62
N LYS A 87 13.22 -4.60 -5.88
CA LYS A 87 13.91 -5.78 -6.44
C LYS A 87 15.41 -5.53 -6.55
N GLU A 88 15.82 -4.36 -7.03
CA GLU A 88 17.24 -3.99 -7.12
C GLU A 88 17.89 -3.93 -5.74
N MET A 89 17.24 -3.26 -4.77
CA MET A 89 17.67 -3.23 -3.38
C MET A 89 17.77 -4.64 -2.78
N ALA A 90 16.81 -5.53 -3.06
CA ALA A 90 16.87 -6.92 -2.58
C ALA A 90 18.03 -7.71 -3.21
N ILE A 91 18.35 -7.46 -4.49
CA ILE A 91 19.50 -8.08 -5.16
C ILE A 91 20.82 -7.56 -4.57
N ALA A 92 20.93 -6.24 -4.36
CA ALA A 92 22.08 -5.62 -3.72
C ALA A 92 22.26 -6.13 -2.27
N SER A 93 21.18 -6.18 -1.49
CA SER A 93 21.17 -6.70 -0.12
C SER A 93 21.53 -8.19 -0.05
N LYS A 94 21.12 -8.99 -1.04
CA LYS A 94 21.55 -10.40 -1.13
C LYS A 94 23.05 -10.54 -1.35
N GLN A 95 23.65 -9.67 -2.16
CA GLN A 95 25.10 -9.64 -2.37
C GLN A 95 25.83 -9.22 -1.10
N ASP A 96 25.35 -8.15 -0.45
CA ASP A 96 25.90 -7.69 0.83
C ASP A 96 25.81 -8.77 1.93
N SER A 97 24.67 -9.46 2.02
CA SER A 97 24.49 -10.62 2.91
C SER A 97 25.48 -11.75 2.62
N SER A 98 25.86 -11.95 1.35
CA SER A 98 26.89 -12.94 1.00
C SER A 98 28.27 -12.50 1.49
N ALA A 99 28.62 -11.22 1.33
CA ALA A 99 29.87 -10.67 1.84
C ALA A 99 29.95 -10.77 3.37
N MET A 100 28.86 -10.44 4.07
CA MET A 100 28.77 -10.55 5.54
C MET A 100 28.98 -11.99 6.02
N LYS A 101 28.41 -12.98 5.32
CA LYS A 101 28.64 -14.40 5.63
C LYS A 101 30.10 -14.79 5.49
N ILE A 102 30.80 -14.28 4.47
CA ILE A 102 32.22 -14.55 4.27
C ILE A 102 33.05 -13.98 5.42
N ILE A 103 32.81 -12.74 5.82
CA ILE A 103 33.51 -12.12 6.96
C ILE A 103 33.27 -12.91 8.24
N ALA A 104 32.03 -13.29 8.52
CA ALA A 104 31.67 -14.09 9.70
C ALA A 104 32.33 -15.47 9.71
N LEU A 105 32.48 -16.12 8.56
CA LEU A 105 33.23 -17.36 8.45
C LEU A 105 34.73 -17.14 8.71
N LEU A 106 35.28 -16.04 8.19
CA LEU A 106 36.69 -15.69 8.39
C LEU A 106 36.99 -15.42 9.87
N THR A 107 36.14 -14.67 10.56
CA THR A 107 36.30 -14.42 12.01
C THR A 107 36.16 -15.70 12.81
N THR A 108 35.18 -16.55 12.48
CA THR A 108 34.97 -17.84 13.14
C THR A 108 36.18 -18.77 12.97
N PHE A 109 36.89 -18.69 11.84
CA PHE A 109 38.12 -19.45 11.60
C PHE A 109 39.31 -18.92 12.40
N PHE A 110 39.48 -17.60 12.48
CA PHE A 110 40.62 -16.99 13.19
C PHE A 110 40.46 -16.94 14.70
N LEU A 111 39.23 -16.81 15.23
CA LEU A 111 38.95 -16.74 16.67
C LEU A 111 39.59 -17.88 17.48
N PRO A 112 39.47 -19.17 17.10
CA PRO A 112 40.11 -20.26 17.83
C PRO A 112 41.64 -20.22 17.70
N GLY A 113 42.17 -19.83 16.54
CA GLY A 113 43.62 -19.67 16.33
C GLY A 113 44.22 -18.57 17.22
N THR A 114 43.53 -17.44 17.35
CA THR A 114 43.92 -16.34 18.24
C THR A 114 43.84 -16.75 19.71
N PHE A 115 42.79 -17.47 20.12
CA PHE A 115 42.68 -18.00 21.49
C PHE A 115 43.84 -18.94 21.84
N ILE A 116 44.22 -19.82 20.91
CA ILE A 116 45.37 -20.72 21.07
C ILE A 116 46.68 -19.93 21.19
N ALA A 117 46.90 -18.93 20.33
CA ALA A 117 48.09 -18.08 20.39
C ALA A 117 48.20 -17.32 21.72
N SER A 118 47.09 -16.77 22.23
CA SER A 118 47.05 -16.11 23.53
C SER A 118 47.27 -17.08 24.70
N PHE A 119 46.77 -18.31 24.60
CA PHE A 119 46.96 -19.33 25.64
C PHE A 119 48.45 -19.73 25.80
N PHE A 120 49.19 -19.85 24.70
CA PHE A 120 50.64 -20.10 24.76
C PHE A 120 51.47 -18.88 25.17
N ALA A 121 50.97 -17.67 24.91
CA ALA A 121 51.64 -16.43 25.31
C ALA A 121 51.51 -16.14 26.81
N MET A 122 50.54 -16.77 27.50
CA MET A 122 50.40 -16.64 28.95
C MET A 122 51.56 -17.39 29.64
N PRO A 123 52.22 -16.80 30.67
CA PRO A 123 53.43 -17.35 31.30
C PRO A 123 53.15 -18.55 32.23
N LEU A 124 52.22 -19.42 31.87
CA LEU A 124 51.92 -20.67 32.58
C LEU A 124 52.87 -21.81 32.15
N PHE A 125 53.61 -21.64 31.04
CA PHE A 125 54.62 -22.58 30.55
C PHE A 125 56.00 -21.91 30.53
N ASP A 126 56.88 -22.26 31.47
CA ASP A 126 58.27 -21.81 31.49
C ASP A 126 59.10 -22.68 30.54
N TRP A 127 59.41 -22.14 29.37
CA TRP A 127 60.21 -22.80 28.33
C TRP A 127 61.73 -22.71 28.60
N SER A 128 62.15 -22.01 29.66
CA SER A 128 63.54 -21.68 29.96
C SER A 128 64.12 -22.45 31.15
N ALA A 129 63.35 -23.34 31.79
CA ALA A 129 63.83 -24.12 32.94
C ALA A 129 64.87 -25.19 32.52
N PRO A 130 66.11 -25.16 33.07
CA PRO A 130 67.20 -26.06 32.65
C PRO A 130 67.06 -27.52 33.13
N THR A 131 66.04 -27.85 33.94
CA THR A 131 65.75 -29.21 34.40
C THR A 131 64.66 -29.86 33.54
N LEU A 132 65.06 -30.30 32.35
CA LEU A 132 64.26 -31.21 31.53
C LEU A 132 64.05 -32.53 32.30
N SER A 133 62.89 -33.17 32.12
CA SER A 133 62.70 -34.64 32.04
C SER A 133 61.68 -35.32 32.97
N ARG A 134 60.48 -34.76 33.19
CA ARG A 134 59.29 -35.66 33.22
C ARG A 134 57.95 -34.99 33.02
N VAL A 135 57.77 -33.75 33.48
CA VAL A 135 56.44 -33.15 33.56
C VAL A 135 56.04 -32.47 32.23
N THR A 136 56.96 -31.74 31.59
CA THR A 136 56.64 -30.97 30.37
C THR A 136 56.40 -31.85 29.11
N ASN A 137 57.17 -32.94 28.94
CA ASN A 137 57.02 -33.85 27.79
C ASN A 137 55.69 -34.65 27.86
N ARG A 138 55.20 -34.96 29.06
CA ARG A 138 53.98 -35.76 29.25
C ARG A 138 52.68 -34.95 29.12
N HIS A 139 52.71 -33.64 29.33
CA HIS A 139 51.52 -32.77 29.24
C HIS A 139 51.37 -32.06 27.88
N PHE A 140 52.39 -32.13 27.02
CA PHE A 140 52.31 -31.62 25.64
C PHE A 140 51.19 -32.29 24.82
N TRP A 141 50.86 -33.53 25.16
CA TRP A 141 49.74 -34.25 24.56
C TRP A 141 48.38 -33.70 25.01
N VAL A 142 48.28 -33.13 26.22
CA VAL A 142 47.04 -32.52 26.74
C VAL A 142 46.67 -31.29 25.90
N TYR A 143 47.66 -30.54 25.42
CA TYR A 143 47.43 -29.42 24.49
C TYR A 143 46.74 -29.90 23.21
N TRP A 144 47.30 -30.93 22.53
CA TRP A 144 46.69 -31.50 21.33
C TRP A 144 45.35 -32.19 21.61
N ALA A 145 45.21 -32.79 22.79
CA ALA A 145 43.99 -33.46 23.23
C ALA A 145 42.85 -32.49 23.59
N VAL A 146 43.14 -31.22 23.90
CA VAL A 146 42.12 -30.20 24.18
C VAL A 146 41.87 -29.30 22.97
N THR A 147 42.93 -28.85 22.30
CA THR A 147 42.81 -27.93 21.16
C THR A 147 42.22 -28.59 19.93
N GLY A 148 42.69 -29.78 19.55
CA GLY A 148 42.16 -30.53 18.41
C GLY A 148 40.63 -30.69 18.46
N PRO A 149 40.05 -31.25 19.53
CA PRO A 149 38.61 -31.41 19.64
C PRO A 149 37.87 -30.09 19.83
N LEU A 150 38.45 -29.07 20.48
CA LEU A 150 37.80 -27.75 20.60
C LEU A 150 37.67 -27.07 19.23
N THR A 151 38.72 -27.10 18.41
CA THR A 151 38.69 -26.56 17.04
C THR A 151 37.75 -27.36 16.15
N LEU A 152 37.77 -28.70 16.27
CA LEU A 152 36.86 -29.57 15.55
C LEU A 152 35.40 -29.32 15.96
N ALA A 153 35.11 -29.14 17.25
CA ALA A 153 33.77 -28.90 17.75
C ALA A 153 33.20 -27.56 17.25
N ILE A 154 34.01 -26.49 17.23
CA ILE A 154 33.59 -25.18 16.70
C ILE A 154 33.39 -25.27 15.18
N MET A 155 34.31 -25.90 14.46
CA MET A 155 34.25 -26.02 13.00
C MET A 155 33.06 -26.88 12.55
N VAL A 156 32.86 -28.04 13.18
CA VAL A 156 31.69 -28.91 12.95
C VAL A 156 30.39 -28.22 13.38
N GLY A 157 30.38 -27.54 14.53
CA GLY A 157 29.20 -26.81 15.01
C GLY A 157 28.74 -25.73 14.03
N VAL A 158 29.68 -24.96 13.49
CA VAL A 158 29.40 -23.90 12.50
C VAL A 158 29.01 -24.49 11.15
N MET A 159 29.65 -25.58 10.72
CA MET A 159 29.30 -26.28 9.47
C MET A 159 27.90 -26.90 9.54
N VAL A 160 27.56 -27.57 10.64
CA VAL A 160 26.23 -28.13 10.87
C VAL A 160 25.19 -27.02 10.96
N TRP A 161 25.47 -25.93 11.69
CA TRP A 161 24.57 -24.78 11.77
C TRP A 161 24.36 -24.12 10.40
N ALA A 162 25.42 -23.88 9.62
CA ALA A 162 25.33 -23.29 8.29
C ALA A 162 24.55 -24.19 7.31
N LEU A 163 24.79 -25.50 7.32
CA LEU A 163 24.06 -26.46 6.49
C LEU A 163 22.59 -26.57 6.90
N TRP A 164 22.30 -26.59 8.20
CA TRP A 164 20.93 -26.66 8.71
C TRP A 164 20.17 -25.36 8.43
N HIS A 165 20.79 -24.21 8.67
CA HIS A 165 20.21 -22.89 8.40
C HIS A 165 19.94 -22.71 6.90
N ASN A 166 20.86 -23.11 6.01
CA ASN A 166 20.62 -23.08 4.56
C ASN A 166 19.45 -23.97 4.16
N ARG A 167 19.36 -25.19 4.70
CA ARG A 167 18.25 -26.12 4.43
C ARG A 167 16.91 -25.64 4.99
N TYR A 168 16.91 -24.98 6.15
CA TYR A 168 15.71 -24.43 6.79
C TYR A 168 15.16 -23.25 5.99
N VAL A 169 16.03 -22.31 5.59
CA VAL A 169 15.64 -21.14 4.80
C VAL A 169 15.09 -21.53 3.42
N GLU A 170 15.68 -22.52 2.76
CA GLU A 170 15.17 -23.02 1.47
C GLU A 170 13.75 -23.58 1.56
N ARG A 171 13.41 -24.28 2.65
CA ARG A 171 12.05 -24.82 2.84
C ARG A 171 11.04 -23.71 3.02
N LEU A 172 11.37 -22.69 3.82
CA LEU A 172 10.50 -21.53 4.02
C LEU A 172 10.27 -20.75 2.71
N GLN A 173 11.31 -20.58 1.89
CA GLN A 173 11.18 -19.92 0.60
C GLN A 173 10.31 -20.70 -0.39
N LYS A 174 10.39 -22.05 -0.40
CA LYS A 174 9.54 -22.90 -1.23
C LYS A 174 8.08 -22.80 -0.81
N THR A 175 7.77 -22.93 0.48
CA THR A 175 6.39 -22.79 0.99
C THR A 175 5.83 -21.38 0.75
N ALA A 176 6.66 -20.34 0.86
CA ALA A 176 6.26 -18.97 0.53
C ALA A 176 5.95 -18.81 -0.97
N ARG A 177 6.80 -19.34 -1.87
CA ARG A 177 6.52 -19.34 -3.32
C ARG A 177 5.29 -20.13 -3.69
N GLU A 178 5.11 -21.31 -3.10
CA GLU A 178 3.98 -22.19 -3.37
C GLU A 178 2.66 -21.59 -2.87
N SER A 179 2.64 -20.96 -1.69
CA SER A 179 1.45 -20.28 -1.19
C SER A 179 1.05 -19.05 -2.01
N VAL A 180 2.02 -18.32 -2.58
CA VAL A 180 1.75 -17.23 -3.54
C VAL A 180 1.23 -17.78 -4.87
N GLY A 181 1.85 -18.84 -5.40
CA GLY A 181 1.41 -19.48 -6.65
C GLY A 181 0.01 -20.10 -6.53
N LYS A 182 -0.31 -20.73 -5.39
CA LYS A 182 -1.62 -21.32 -5.12
C LYS A 182 -2.71 -20.25 -4.91
N ARG A 183 -2.36 -19.10 -4.31
CA ARG A 183 -3.26 -17.93 -4.24
C ARG A 183 -3.55 -17.32 -5.61
N ALA A 184 -2.52 -17.18 -6.46
CA ALA A 184 -2.70 -16.67 -7.82
C ALA A 184 -3.51 -17.62 -8.70
N ALA A 185 -3.39 -18.94 -8.50
CA ALA A 185 -4.20 -19.94 -9.18
C ALA A 185 -5.65 -20.02 -8.64
N GLY A 186 -5.86 -19.79 -7.34
CA GLY A 186 -7.19 -19.81 -6.71
C GLY A 186 -8.06 -18.58 -6.99
N ASP A 187 -7.46 -17.41 -7.23
CA ASP A 187 -8.21 -16.18 -7.57
C ASP A 187 -8.85 -16.22 -8.98
N ASN A 188 -8.41 -17.16 -9.83
CA ASN A 188 -9.00 -17.39 -11.15
C ASN A 188 -10.24 -18.31 -11.12
N GLY A 189 -10.73 -18.72 -9.94
CA GLY A 189 -11.72 -19.79 -9.82
C GLY A 189 -12.86 -19.61 -8.83
N GLN A 190 -12.99 -18.49 -8.10
CA GLN A 190 -14.05 -18.38 -7.09
C GLN A 190 -14.80 -17.05 -7.13
N ASN A 191 -15.86 -17.06 -7.92
CA ASN A 191 -17.04 -16.24 -7.73
C ASN A 191 -18.02 -17.07 -6.87
N THR A 192 -18.15 -16.77 -5.58
CA THR A 192 -19.37 -17.08 -4.82
C THR A 192 -19.49 -16.04 -3.72
N ASP A 193 -20.70 -15.47 -3.67
CA ASP A 193 -21.27 -14.66 -2.59
C ASP A 193 -20.79 -15.12 -1.21
N ASP A 194 -20.52 -14.16 -0.33
CA ASP A 194 -21.30 -14.09 0.92
C ASP A 194 -21.16 -12.73 1.58
N SER A 195 -22.33 -12.15 1.82
CA SER A 195 -22.53 -10.94 2.60
C SER A 195 -22.22 -11.19 4.08
N GLN A 196 -21.45 -10.27 4.66
CA GLN A 196 -21.75 -9.59 5.92
C GLN A 196 -21.94 -10.43 7.19
N LYS A 197 -21.01 -10.28 8.14
CA LYS A 197 -21.39 -10.10 9.55
C LYS A 197 -20.36 -9.24 10.31
N SER A 198 -20.89 -8.15 10.86
CA SER A 198 -20.28 -7.29 11.86
C SER A 198 -20.24 -8.02 13.21
N GLY A 199 -19.13 -7.90 13.93
CA GLY A 199 -18.97 -8.32 15.31
C GLY A 199 -17.91 -7.45 15.96
N SER A 200 -18.38 -6.53 16.80
CA SER A 200 -17.59 -5.70 17.71
C SER A 200 -16.87 -6.59 18.72
N GLU A 201 -15.64 -6.24 19.09
CA GLU A 201 -15.13 -6.44 20.45
C GLU A 201 -13.91 -5.53 20.65
N GLU A 202 -13.99 -4.76 21.72
CA GLU A 202 -12.96 -3.92 22.30
C GLU A 202 -11.88 -4.81 22.91
N ASP A 203 -10.61 -4.40 22.87
CA ASP A 203 -9.78 -4.54 24.06
C ASP A 203 -8.61 -3.55 24.07
N GLU A 204 -8.47 -2.92 25.23
CA GLU A 204 -7.45 -1.95 25.61
C GLU A 204 -6.12 -2.63 25.98
N GLY A 205 -5.04 -1.86 25.87
CA GLY A 205 -3.88 -1.98 26.76
C GLY A 205 -2.72 -2.83 26.25
N GLN A 206 -1.59 -2.20 25.94
CA GLN A 206 -0.62 -1.80 26.97
C GLN A 206 0.73 -1.46 26.34
N ASN A 207 1.23 -0.26 26.65
CA ASN A 207 2.57 0.23 26.39
C ASN A 207 3.64 -0.66 27.06
N THR A 208 4.82 -0.74 26.45
CA THR A 208 6.08 -0.50 27.17
C THR A 208 7.15 0.02 26.22
N ASP A 209 7.67 1.18 26.59
CA ASP A 209 8.70 1.99 25.97
C ASP A 209 10.11 1.37 26.04
N THR A 210 10.96 1.71 25.07
CA THR A 210 12.38 2.06 25.33
C THR A 210 12.88 3.03 24.25
N GLU A 211 13.13 4.27 24.68
CA GLU A 211 13.90 5.39 24.10
C GLU A 211 15.26 4.95 23.48
N GLN A 212 15.96 5.64 22.55
CA GLN A 212 16.05 7.06 22.13
C GLN A 212 16.84 7.08 20.78
N SER A 213 16.39 7.67 19.64
CA SER A 213 16.47 9.09 19.18
C SER A 213 17.63 9.37 18.19
N PRO A 214 17.57 10.36 17.25
CA PRO A 214 16.44 10.90 16.48
C PRO A 214 16.72 11.01 14.95
N GLU A 215 15.68 11.41 14.20
CA GLU A 215 15.70 12.42 13.11
C GLU A 215 15.07 12.00 11.76
N ARG A 216 14.10 12.82 11.34
CA ARG A 216 13.45 12.99 10.02
C ARG A 216 12.19 12.19 9.66
N ASP A 217 11.09 12.94 9.75
CA ASP A 217 10.10 13.21 8.71
C ASP A 217 9.05 12.16 8.33
N ALA A 218 7.84 12.72 8.14
CA ALA A 218 6.69 12.21 7.41
C ALA A 218 5.71 11.31 8.18
N GLU A 219 4.82 12.00 8.90
CA GLU A 219 3.36 11.80 8.90
C GLU A 219 2.86 10.80 7.84
N LYS A 220 2.39 9.63 8.29
CA LYS A 220 1.61 8.68 7.48
C LYS A 220 0.35 8.28 8.24
N THR A 221 -0.70 9.06 8.04
CA THR A 221 -2.08 8.58 8.15
C THR A 221 -2.36 7.68 6.94
N GLY A 222 -2.50 6.38 7.21
CA GLY A 222 -2.76 5.36 6.20
C GLY A 222 -4.18 5.43 5.67
N PHE A 223 -4.37 6.10 4.54
CA PHE A 223 -5.60 6.03 3.76
C PHE A 223 -5.57 4.78 2.87
N ARG A 224 -6.06 3.64 3.39
CA ARG A 224 -6.32 2.45 2.56
C ARG A 224 -7.65 2.62 1.84
N GLN A 225 -7.64 3.14 0.62
CA GLN A 225 -8.81 3.08 -0.27
C GLN A 225 -8.66 1.94 -1.29
N LYS A 226 -9.42 0.87 -1.07
CA LYS A 226 -9.58 -0.25 -2.01
C LYS A 226 -10.44 0.24 -3.18
N TYR A 227 -9.85 0.45 -4.36
CA TYR A 227 -10.61 0.55 -5.60
C TYR A 227 -10.71 -0.83 -6.25
N SER A 228 -11.90 -1.43 -6.14
CA SER A 228 -12.29 -2.65 -6.86
C SER A 228 -12.46 -2.33 -8.34
N LEU A 229 -11.51 -2.79 -9.16
CA LEU A 229 -11.46 -2.61 -10.62
C LEU A 229 -12.49 -3.47 -11.40
N ARG A 230 -13.38 -4.21 -10.73
CA ARG A 230 -14.31 -5.17 -11.37
C ARG A 230 -15.57 -4.55 -11.99
N GLY A 231 -15.85 -3.27 -11.78
CA GLY A 231 -17.09 -2.63 -12.26
C GLY A 231 -17.08 -2.10 -13.70
N LEU A 232 -15.89 -1.89 -14.32
CA LEU A 232 -15.79 -1.06 -15.53
C LEU A 232 -15.79 -1.82 -16.86
N LEU A 233 -15.75 -3.16 -16.87
CA LEU A 233 -15.71 -3.94 -18.12
C LEU A 233 -17.08 -4.42 -18.62
N HIS A 234 -18.15 -4.29 -17.84
CA HIS A 234 -19.49 -4.78 -18.26
C HIS A 234 -20.33 -3.78 -19.05
N ARG A 235 -19.89 -2.51 -19.21
CA ARG A 235 -20.68 -1.48 -19.93
C ARG A 235 -20.39 -1.41 -21.43
N GLN A 236 -19.25 -1.94 -21.89
CA GLN A 236 -18.86 -1.85 -23.31
C GLN A 236 -19.51 -2.94 -24.18
N LYS A 237 -19.95 -4.06 -23.60
CA LYS A 237 -20.54 -5.19 -24.37
C LYS A 237 -22.05 -5.06 -24.63
N ARG A 238 -22.73 -4.06 -24.03
CA ARG A 238 -24.15 -3.79 -24.28
C ARG A 238 -24.41 -2.74 -25.37
N GLN A 239 -23.42 -1.94 -25.75
CA GLN A 239 -23.59 -0.93 -26.81
C GLN A 239 -23.33 -1.47 -28.22
N SER A 240 -22.63 -2.60 -28.37
CA SER A 240 -22.41 -3.22 -29.68
C SER A 240 -23.50 -4.21 -30.11
N ALA A 241 -24.47 -4.54 -29.24
CA ALA A 241 -25.53 -5.50 -29.55
C ALA A 241 -26.87 -4.85 -29.98
N THR A 242 -27.01 -3.53 -29.85
CA THR A 242 -28.24 -2.79 -30.22
C THR A 242 -28.12 -2.01 -31.53
N ALA A 243 -26.99 -2.13 -32.25
CA ALA A 243 -26.79 -1.48 -33.55
C ALA A 243 -27.05 -2.38 -34.76
N GLU A 244 -27.49 -3.64 -34.55
CA GLU A 244 -27.64 -4.64 -35.63
C GLU A 244 -29.08 -5.20 -35.73
N ALA A 245 -30.09 -4.49 -35.24
CA ALA A 245 -31.49 -4.89 -35.36
C ALA A 245 -32.34 -3.80 -36.03
N GLU A 246 -32.20 -3.75 -37.35
CA GLU A 246 -33.22 -3.48 -38.39
C GLU A 246 -33.99 -2.14 -38.43
N PRO A 247 -34.64 -1.82 -39.59
CA PRO A 247 -34.74 -2.60 -40.85
C PRO A 247 -33.83 -2.11 -42.00
#